data_AF-A0A424YXS3-F1
#
_entry.id   AF-A0A424YXS3-F1
#
_cell.length_a   1.000
_cell.length_b   1.000
_cell.length_c   1.000
_cell.angle_alpha   90.00
_cell.angle_beta   90.00
_cell.angle_gamma   90.00
#
_symmetry.space_group_name_H-M   'P 1'
#
loop_
_entity.id
_entity.type
_entity.pdbx_description
1 polymer ?
#
loop_
_entity_poly.entity_id
_entity_poly.type
_entity_poly.pdbx_seq_one_letter_code
_entity_poly.pdbx_strand_id
1 'polypeptide(L)'
;MIIEDVPCPFCGCLCDDISLVVEKNRIVGVENCCTLGNAKFLSKTRLKHPIMRKDGTWVEVSYDEAIEETARILQKAMRPLLYGWSGTYGEAQVVGVHLAEEIGALIDSTTSVCHNPSILAIQEVGHPGCTLGQVKNRADLVIYW
;
A
#
# COMPACT_ATOMS: atom_id res chain seq x y z
N MET A 1 -15.56 14.64 16.01
CA MET A 1 -16.44 13.47 15.84
C MET A 1 -15.61 12.22 16.00
N ILE A 2 -16.23 11.14 16.45
CA ILE A 2 -15.59 9.81 16.51
C ILE A 2 -16.05 9.03 15.28
N ILE A 3 -15.11 8.34 14.63
CA ILE A 3 -15.38 7.35 13.57
C ILE A 3 -14.90 6.01 14.10
N GLU A 4 -15.78 5.02 14.13
CA GLU A 4 -15.51 3.66 14.63
C GLU A 4 -15.29 2.69 13.45
N ASP A 5 -14.86 1.47 13.77
CA ASP A 5 -14.67 0.35 12.84
C ASP A 5 -13.77 0.70 11.62
N VAL A 6 -12.69 1.45 11.87
CA VAL A 6 -11.77 1.89 10.82
C VAL A 6 -10.69 0.84 10.56
N PRO A 7 -10.51 0.38 9.30
CA PRO A 7 -9.39 -0.49 8.97
C PRO A 7 -8.03 0.21 9.06
N CYS A 8 -7.06 -0.43 9.71
CA CYS A 8 -5.69 0.05 9.83
C CYS A 8 -4.89 -0.16 8.53
N PRO A 9 -4.38 0.90 7.86
CA PRO A 9 -3.71 0.78 6.56
C PRO A 9 -2.19 0.59 6.69
N PHE A 10 -1.74 -0.19 7.67
CA PHE A 10 -0.30 -0.33 7.96
C PHE A 10 0.29 -1.69 7.61
N CYS A 11 -0.03 -2.74 8.39
CA CYS A 11 0.51 -4.09 8.18
C CYS A 11 -0.57 -5.08 7.75
N GLY A 12 -0.14 -6.31 7.41
CA GLY A 12 -1.03 -7.39 6.98
C GLY A 12 -2.00 -7.91 8.05
N CYS A 13 -1.92 -7.46 9.31
CA CYS A 13 -2.92 -7.81 10.32
C CYS A 13 -4.28 -7.16 10.03
N LEU A 14 -4.29 -6.00 9.36
CA LEU A 14 -5.49 -5.28 8.93
C LEU A 14 -6.55 -5.16 10.05
N CYS A 15 -6.14 -4.73 11.26
CA CYS A 15 -7.08 -4.50 12.36
C CYS A 15 -8.21 -3.56 11.91
N ASP A 16 -9.46 -3.92 12.18
CA ASP A 16 -10.67 -3.26 11.70
C ASP A 16 -11.53 -2.65 12.83
N ASP A 17 -10.99 -2.59 14.05
CA ASP A 17 -11.64 -2.13 15.28
C ASP A 17 -11.09 -0.78 15.79
N ILE A 18 -10.50 0.01 14.88
CA ILE A 18 -9.84 1.28 15.22
C ILE A 18 -10.87 2.41 15.33
N SER A 19 -10.78 3.19 16.40
CA SER A 19 -11.56 4.42 16.57
C SER A 19 -10.70 5.65 16.33
N LEU A 20 -11.18 6.58 15.50
CA LEU A 20 -10.51 7.83 15.16
C LEU A 20 -11.24 9.03 15.75
N VAL A 21 -10.51 9.92 16.41
CA VAL A 21 -11.01 11.24 16.82
C VAL A 21 -10.66 12.26 15.76
N VAL A 22 -11.68 12.84 15.12
CA VAL A 22 -11.53 13.81 14.02
C VAL A 22 -12.05 15.19 14.42
N GLU A 23 -11.20 16.19 14.28
CA GLU A 23 -11.53 17.60 14.52
C GLU A 23 -11.10 18.46 13.34
N LYS A 24 -11.97 19.37 12.87
CA LYS A 24 -11.67 20.30 11.76
C LYS A 24 -11.02 19.60 10.56
N ASN A 25 -11.58 18.46 10.16
CA ASN A 25 -11.10 17.60 9.07
C ASN A 25 -9.67 17.05 9.28
N ARG A 26 -9.28 16.80 10.52
CA ARG A 26 -7.97 16.25 10.89
C ARG A 26 -8.12 15.17 11.96
N ILE A 27 -7.40 14.06 11.78
CA ILE A 27 -7.26 13.02 12.81
C ILE A 27 -6.35 13.57 13.91
N VAL A 28 -6.87 13.63 15.14
CA VAL A 28 -6.18 14.15 16.33
C VAL A 28 -5.96 13.10 17.41
N GLY A 29 -6.68 11.97 17.33
CA GLY A 29 -6.55 10.85 18.26
C GLY A 29 -6.90 9.54 17.58
N VAL A 30 -6.32 8.44 18.08
CA VAL A 30 -6.50 7.08 17.58
C VAL A 30 -6.52 6.14 18.79
N GLU A 31 -7.51 5.26 18.85
CA GLU A 31 -7.69 4.24 19.89
C GLU A 31 -7.65 2.84 19.27
N ASN A 32 -7.33 1.81 20.07
CA ASN A 32 -7.17 0.41 19.66
C ASN A 32 -6.09 0.12 18.59
N CYS A 33 -5.24 1.10 18.26
CA CYS A 33 -4.19 0.94 17.26
C CYS A 33 -2.80 0.81 17.89
N CYS A 34 -1.92 0.00 17.29
CA CYS A 34 -0.54 -0.14 17.74
C CYS A 34 0.30 1.11 17.42
N THR A 35 1.52 1.20 17.97
CA THR A 35 2.41 2.35 17.77
C THR A 35 2.66 2.68 16.29
N LEU A 36 2.76 1.67 15.43
CA LEU A 36 3.01 1.86 14.00
C LEU A 36 1.78 2.41 13.26
N GLY A 37 0.60 1.86 13.53
CA GLY A 37 -0.65 2.35 12.95
C GLY A 37 -1.01 3.75 13.47
N ASN A 38 -0.80 4.03 14.77
CA ASN A 38 -0.93 5.36 15.35
C ASN A 38 -0.06 6.39 14.62
N ALA A 39 1.22 6.07 14.38
CA ALA A 39 2.14 6.95 13.67
C ALA A 39 1.67 7.23 12.23
N LYS A 40 1.07 6.22 11.56
CA LYS A 40 0.51 6.39 10.20
C LYS A 40 -0.65 7.37 10.19
N PHE A 41 -1.62 7.23 11.09
CA PHE A 41 -2.80 8.11 11.16
C PHE A 41 -2.47 9.52 11.62
N LEU A 42 -1.53 9.68 12.57
CA LEU A 42 -1.15 10.98 13.14
C LEU A 42 -0.03 11.70 12.36
N SER A 43 0.42 11.12 11.24
CA SER A 43 1.48 11.70 10.41
C SER A 43 1.15 13.13 9.96
N LYS A 44 2.13 14.03 10.12
CA LYS A 44 1.98 15.46 9.78
C LYS A 44 2.65 15.84 8.46
N THR A 45 3.45 14.96 7.89
CA THR A 45 4.18 15.19 6.64
C THR A 45 3.36 14.70 5.46
N ARG A 46 3.05 15.59 4.51
CA ARG A 46 2.25 15.27 3.34
C ARG A 46 2.68 16.10 2.14
N LEU A 47 2.92 15.44 1.01
CA LEU A 47 2.99 16.12 -0.29
C LEU A 47 1.60 16.64 -0.64
N LYS A 48 1.48 17.96 -0.82
CA LYS A 48 0.23 18.65 -1.15
C LYS A 48 0.06 18.88 -2.66
N HIS A 49 1.17 18.97 -3.37
CA HIS A 49 1.25 19.17 -4.82
C HIS A 49 2.18 18.12 -5.42
N PRO A 50 1.94 17.71 -6.68
CA PRO A 50 2.95 17.01 -7.46
C PRO A 50 4.24 17.82 -7.53
N ILE A 51 5.38 17.12 -7.60
CA ILE A 51 6.69 17.74 -7.73
C ILE A 51 7.43 17.14 -8.92
N MET A 52 8.25 17.94 -9.57
CA MET A 52 9.08 17.53 -10.70
C MET A 52 10.50 18.05 -10.51
N ARG A 53 11.50 17.29 -11.00
CA ARG A 53 12.90 17.72 -10.93
C ARG A 53 13.25 18.60 -12.12
N LYS A 54 13.57 19.87 -11.88
CA LYS A 54 14.05 20.83 -12.88
C LYS A 54 15.38 21.41 -12.42
N ASP A 55 16.39 21.37 -13.30
CA ASP A 55 17.75 21.87 -13.03
C ASP A 55 18.36 21.35 -11.72
N GLY A 56 18.14 20.05 -11.44
CA GLY A 56 18.65 19.39 -10.24
C GLY A 56 17.83 19.61 -8.97
N THR A 57 16.86 20.52 -8.96
CA THR A 57 16.00 20.87 -7.81
C THR A 57 14.57 20.37 -7.98
N TRP A 58 13.83 20.20 -6.88
CA TRP A 58 12.41 19.85 -6.90
C TRP A 58 11.55 21.10 -6.90
N VAL A 59 10.61 21.19 -7.83
CA VAL A 59 9.64 22.28 -7.94
C VAL A 59 8.23 21.73 -7.94
N GLU A 60 7.28 22.49 -7.38
CA GLU A 60 5.85 22.17 -7.45
C GLU A 60 5.34 22.38 -8.89
N VAL A 61 4.47 21.47 -9.34
CA VAL A 61 3.85 21.50 -10.68
C VAL A 61 2.37 21.11 -10.58
N SER A 62 1.61 21.33 -11.67
CA SER A 62 0.22 20.89 -11.74
C SER A 62 0.12 19.35 -11.89
N TYR A 63 -1.07 18.80 -11.63
CA TYR A 63 -1.33 17.39 -11.92
C TYR A 63 -1.20 17.08 -13.41
N ASP A 64 -1.75 17.93 -14.28
CA ASP A 64 -1.68 17.73 -15.73
C ASP A 64 -0.23 17.70 -16.22
N GLU A 65 0.62 18.62 -15.74
CA GLU A 65 2.04 18.66 -16.11
C GLU A 65 2.79 17.42 -15.61
N ALA A 66 2.54 16.98 -14.38
CA ALA A 66 3.17 15.78 -13.82
C ALA A 66 2.73 14.50 -14.54
N ILE A 67 1.44 14.40 -14.88
CA ILE A 67 0.87 13.24 -15.58
C ILE A 67 1.40 13.18 -17.02
N GLU A 68 1.39 14.29 -17.75
CA GLU A 68 1.88 14.36 -19.13
C GLU A 68 3.36 13.96 -19.21
N GLU A 69 4.20 14.49 -18.31
CA GLU A 69 5.61 14.13 -18.26
C GLU A 69 5.82 12.64 -17.91
N THR A 70 5.03 12.10 -16.97
CA THR A 70 5.08 10.67 -16.61
C THR A 70 4.68 9.79 -17.79
N ALA A 71 3.60 10.13 -18.49
CA ALA A 71 3.14 9.42 -19.68
C ALA A 71 4.22 9.46 -20.79
N ARG A 72 4.85 10.61 -21.00
CA ARG A 72 5.95 10.77 -21.96
C ARG A 72 7.18 9.93 -21.60
N ILE A 73 7.51 9.78 -20.31
CA ILE A 73 8.60 8.91 -19.85
C ILE A 73 8.27 7.45 -20.12
N LEU A 74 7.05 7.02 -19.75
CA LEU A 74 6.60 5.64 -19.94
C LEU A 74 6.51 5.25 -21.41
N GLN A 75 5.97 6.12 -22.27
CA GLN A 75 5.88 5.89 -23.71
C GLN A 75 7.24 5.71 -24.39
N LYS A 76 8.27 6.43 -23.91
CA LYS A 76 9.64 6.34 -24.46
C LYS A 76 10.44 5.18 -23.89
N ALA A 77 9.95 4.51 -22.85
CA ALA A 77 10.67 3.42 -22.22
C ALA A 77 10.59 2.15 -23.07
N MET A 78 11.72 1.48 -23.30
CA MET A 78 11.74 0.19 -24.01
C MET A 78 11.24 -0.98 -23.14
N ARG A 79 11.37 -0.86 -21.82
CA ARG A 79 11.01 -1.91 -20.84
C ARG A 79 10.66 -1.27 -19.49
N PRO A 80 9.51 -0.58 -19.38
CA PRO A 80 9.11 0.08 -18.14
C PRO A 80 8.83 -0.95 -17.03
N LEU A 81 9.12 -0.56 -15.78
CA LEU A 81 8.78 -1.31 -14.58
C LEU A 81 7.85 -0.47 -13.72
N LEU A 82 6.67 -1.01 -13.40
CA LEU A 82 5.75 -0.43 -12.45
C LEU A 82 5.79 -1.25 -11.14
N TYR A 83 6.47 -0.71 -10.12
CA TYR A 83 6.80 -1.42 -8.88
C TYR A 83 6.15 -0.81 -7.63
N GLY A 84 5.76 -1.66 -6.68
CA GLY A 84 5.35 -1.25 -5.33
C GLY A 84 4.01 -1.85 -4.91
N TRP A 85 2.92 -1.13 -5.19
CA TRP A 85 1.49 -1.52 -5.08
C TRP A 85 0.94 -1.96 -3.71
N SER A 86 1.75 -2.53 -2.82
CA SER A 86 1.30 -3.14 -1.55
C SER A 86 0.76 -2.16 -0.52
N GLY A 87 0.88 -0.85 -0.77
CA GLY A 87 0.40 0.23 0.09
C GLY A 87 -0.78 1.02 -0.48
N THR A 88 -1.45 0.51 -1.50
CA THR A 88 -2.66 1.11 -2.10
C THR A 88 -3.86 0.16 -2.01
N TYR A 89 -5.03 0.62 -2.44
CA TYR A 89 -6.27 -0.18 -2.53
C TYR A 89 -6.38 -0.93 -3.87
N GLY A 90 -7.25 -1.94 -3.92
CA GLY A 90 -7.32 -2.91 -5.03
C GLY A 90 -7.66 -2.28 -6.38
N GLU A 91 -8.57 -1.32 -6.42
CA GLU A 91 -8.99 -0.67 -7.66
C GLU A 91 -7.84 0.09 -8.33
N ALA A 92 -6.93 0.68 -7.55
CA ALA A 92 -5.71 1.29 -8.09
C ALA A 92 -4.75 0.23 -8.66
N GLN A 93 -4.68 -0.96 -8.06
CA GLN A 93 -3.87 -2.06 -8.57
C GLN A 93 -4.44 -2.59 -9.90
N VAL A 94 -5.77 -2.69 -10.01
CA VAL A 94 -6.46 -3.08 -11.26
C VAL A 94 -6.12 -2.11 -12.40
N VAL A 95 -6.23 -0.80 -12.16
CA VAL A 95 -5.82 0.21 -13.15
C VAL A 95 -4.33 0.08 -13.48
N GLY A 96 -3.48 -0.22 -12.49
CA GLY A 96 -2.06 -0.49 -12.68
C GLY A 96 -1.77 -1.65 -13.62
N VAL A 97 -2.51 -2.75 -13.50
CA VAL A 97 -2.40 -3.91 -14.39
C VAL A 97 -2.79 -3.54 -15.82
N HIS A 98 -3.93 -2.86 -16.01
CA HIS A 98 -4.35 -2.40 -17.34
C HIS A 98 -3.35 -1.44 -17.98
N LEU A 99 -2.77 -0.53 -17.19
CA LEU A 99 -1.72 0.35 -17.68
C LEU A 99 -0.48 -0.45 -18.11
N ALA A 100 -0.08 -1.47 -17.33
CA ALA A 100 1.05 -2.32 -17.66
C ALA A 100 0.83 -3.10 -18.97
N GLU A 101 -0.39 -3.60 -19.19
CA GLU A 101 -0.80 -4.24 -20.44
C GLU A 101 -0.68 -3.27 -21.63
N GLU A 102 -1.24 -2.06 -21.50
CA GLU A 102 -1.26 -1.05 -22.56
C GLU A 102 0.14 -0.61 -23.02
N ILE A 103 1.07 -0.43 -22.06
CA ILE A 103 2.41 0.08 -22.36
C ILE A 103 3.48 -1.03 -22.46
N GLY A 104 3.09 -2.30 -22.34
CA GLY A 104 4.02 -3.43 -22.32
C GLY A 104 5.02 -3.40 -21.15
N ALA A 105 4.58 -2.95 -19.98
CA ALA A 105 5.42 -2.87 -18.78
C ALA A 105 5.55 -4.22 -18.06
N LEU A 106 6.64 -4.34 -17.31
CA LEU A 106 6.71 -5.25 -16.17
C LEU A 106 5.94 -4.64 -15.00
N ILE A 107 5.13 -5.45 -14.33
CA ILE A 107 4.48 -5.07 -13.07
C ILE A 107 4.94 -6.03 -11.98
N ASP A 108 5.38 -5.48 -10.85
CA ASP A 108 5.84 -6.25 -9.69
C ASP A 108 5.52 -5.51 -8.39
N SER A 109 5.39 -6.21 -7.27
CA SER A 109 5.08 -5.62 -5.97
C SER A 109 6.20 -5.85 -4.96
N THR A 110 6.07 -5.26 -3.76
CA THR A 110 7.04 -5.51 -2.68
C THR A 110 7.11 -6.98 -2.24
N THR A 111 6.23 -7.84 -2.73
CA THR A 111 6.29 -9.29 -2.53
C THR A 111 7.60 -9.88 -3.02
N SER A 112 8.18 -9.39 -4.13
CA SER A 112 9.44 -9.91 -4.69
C SER A 112 10.63 -9.85 -3.72
N VAL A 113 10.59 -8.93 -2.75
CA VAL A 113 11.58 -8.79 -1.67
C VAL A 113 11.05 -9.19 -0.28
N CYS A 114 9.89 -9.85 -0.23
CA CYS A 114 9.21 -10.23 1.01
C CYS A 114 8.82 -11.70 0.97
N HIS A 115 7.55 -12.02 0.66
CA HIS A 115 7.04 -13.39 0.68
C HIS A 115 7.13 -14.11 -0.68
N ASN A 116 7.87 -13.59 -1.67
CA ASN A 116 8.06 -14.27 -2.95
C ASN A 116 8.64 -15.70 -2.83
N PRO A 117 9.64 -15.98 -1.96
CA PRO A 117 10.07 -17.37 -1.73
C PRO A 117 8.93 -18.27 -1.24
N SER A 118 8.04 -17.75 -0.40
CA SER A 118 6.85 -18.48 0.06
C SER A 118 5.87 -18.74 -1.09
N ILE A 119 5.66 -17.79 -2.00
CA ILE A 119 4.79 -17.98 -3.17
C ILE A 119 5.35 -19.07 -4.09
N LEU A 120 6.65 -19.08 -4.34
CA LEU A 120 7.30 -20.13 -5.13
C LEU A 120 7.12 -21.51 -4.47
N ALA A 121 7.36 -21.61 -3.15
CA ALA A 121 7.13 -22.86 -2.42
C ALA A 121 5.66 -23.30 -2.49
N ILE A 122 4.71 -22.38 -2.33
CA ILE A 122 3.27 -22.68 -2.43
C ILE A 122 2.91 -23.23 -3.81
N GLN A 123 3.49 -22.70 -4.89
CA GLN A 123 3.28 -23.19 -6.24
C GLN A 123 3.79 -24.63 -6.42
N GLU A 124 4.83 -25.03 -5.69
CA GLU A 124 5.42 -26.37 -5.77
C GLU A 124 4.75 -27.40 -4.84
N VAL A 125 4.43 -27.00 -3.60
CA VAL A 125 4.04 -27.94 -2.52
C VAL A 125 2.70 -27.62 -1.85
N GLY A 126 2.01 -26.56 -2.26
CA GLY A 126 0.69 -26.19 -1.77
C GLY A 126 0.69 -25.21 -0.58
N HIS A 127 -0.51 -24.79 -0.17
CA HIS A 127 -0.73 -23.79 0.87
C HIS A 127 -1.81 -24.23 1.88
N PRO A 128 -1.47 -25.09 2.85
CA PRO A 128 -2.37 -25.37 3.97
C PRO A 128 -2.40 -24.16 4.90
N GLY A 129 -3.57 -23.51 5.01
CA GLY A 129 -3.76 -22.31 5.82
C GLY A 129 -5.11 -22.28 6.54
N CYS A 130 -5.29 -21.29 7.41
CA CYS A 130 -6.55 -21.02 8.10
C CYS A 130 -6.72 -19.53 8.37
N THR A 131 -7.94 -19.09 8.71
CA THR A 131 -8.20 -17.69 9.08
C THR A 131 -7.82 -17.42 10.54
N LEU A 132 -7.60 -16.15 10.89
CA LEU A 132 -7.31 -15.73 12.28
C LEU A 132 -8.38 -16.20 13.28
N GLY A 133 -9.64 -16.31 12.84
CA GLY A 133 -10.73 -16.84 13.65
C GLY A 133 -10.58 -18.32 14.00
N GLN A 134 -10.00 -19.15 13.12
CA GLN A 134 -9.71 -20.54 13.45
C GLN A 134 -8.61 -20.64 14.51
N VAL A 135 -7.55 -19.86 14.36
CA VAL A 135 -6.45 -19.79 15.33
C VAL A 135 -6.98 -19.39 16.70
N LYS A 136 -7.72 -18.27 16.80
CA LYS A 136 -8.27 -17.76 18.07
C LYS A 136 -9.09 -18.80 18.85
N ASN A 137 -9.90 -19.59 18.17
CA ASN A 137 -10.89 -20.46 18.81
C ASN A 137 -10.41 -21.90 19.01
N ARG A 138 -9.37 -22.34 18.30
CA ARG A 138 -9.03 -23.77 18.22
C ARG A 138 -7.55 -24.09 18.42
N ALA A 139 -6.65 -23.13 18.25
CA ALA A 139 -5.23 -23.39 18.44
C ALA A 139 -4.93 -23.56 19.93
N ASP A 140 -4.30 -24.66 20.28
CA ASP A 140 -3.72 -24.95 21.60
C ASP A 140 -2.19 -24.74 21.62
N LEU A 141 -1.57 -24.66 20.44
CA LEU A 141 -0.16 -24.32 20.23
C LEU A 141 -0.01 -23.26 19.14
N VAL A 142 0.82 -22.24 19.40
CA VAL A 142 1.16 -21.18 18.44
C VAL A 142 2.67 -21.11 18.28
N ILE A 143 3.15 -21.21 17.03
CA ILE A 143 4.57 -21.13 16.68
C ILE A 143 4.80 -19.87 15.84
N TYR A 144 5.71 -19.02 16.29
CA TYR A 144 6.27 -17.93 15.50
C TYR A 144 7.68 -18.36 15.06
N TRP A 145 7.86 -18.58 13.76
CA TRP A 145 9.09 -19.09 13.14
C TRP A 145 9.91 -17.96 12.52
#